data_AF-A0A9E2UF10-F1
#
_entry.id   AF-A0A9E2UF10-F1
#
_cell.length_a   1.000
_cell.length_b   1.000
_cell.length_c   1.000
_cell.angle_alpha   90.00
_cell.angle_beta   90.00
_cell.angle_gamma   90.00
#
_symmetry.space_group_name_H-M   'P 1'
#
loop_
_entity.id
_entity.type
_entity.pdbx_description
1 polymer ?
#
loop_
_entity_poly.entity_id
_entity_poly.type
_entity_poly.pdbx_seq_one_letter_code
_entity_poly.pdbx_strand_id
1 'polypeptide(L)'
;MSKRPMYLQHVNIYVRNAERAKQWYEDMLGLHTYEYRPGWAAFMSADTEQSHEVALMQLGEDAPLQQKGQVGLNHMAWRLETLDDLKDFYHRIKAKGWPIDRIADHGISLGIYTHDPDGNGVEVFYEMPRAEWPVDYHVFTRDKVGSGRFPGPWDAEIRTDGLPRSAPQPAAAE
;
A
#
# COMPACT_ATOMS: atom_id res chain seq x y z
N MET A 1 31.03 7.81 15.40
CA MET A 1 29.59 7.44 15.32
C MET A 1 29.34 6.84 13.96
N SER A 2 28.77 5.64 13.91
CA SER A 2 28.36 5.04 12.62
C SER A 2 27.21 5.87 12.04
N LYS A 3 27.32 6.33 10.79
CA LYS A 3 26.22 6.99 10.09
C LYS A 3 25.23 5.91 9.66
N ARG A 4 23.94 6.09 9.95
CA ARG A 4 22.84 5.18 9.55
C ARG A 4 21.84 5.89 8.63
N PRO A 5 21.11 5.16 7.75
CA PRO A 5 20.01 5.73 6.98
C PRO A 5 18.93 6.35 7.88
N MET A 6 18.28 7.41 7.40
CA MET A 6 17.18 8.07 8.13
C MET A 6 15.85 7.34 7.96
N TYR A 7 15.51 7.00 6.71
CA TYR A 7 14.28 6.32 6.31
C TYR A 7 14.43 5.77 4.87
N LEU A 8 13.52 4.89 4.45
CA LEU A 8 13.36 4.51 3.05
C LEU A 8 12.85 5.72 2.26
N GLN A 9 13.48 6.08 1.16
CA GLN A 9 13.11 7.30 0.41
C GLN A 9 12.34 7.01 -0.88
N HIS A 10 12.78 6.07 -1.71
CA HIS A 10 12.06 5.74 -2.96
C HIS A 10 12.16 4.26 -3.30
N VAL A 11 11.26 3.83 -4.17
CA VAL A 11 11.33 2.57 -4.91
C VAL A 11 11.32 2.83 -6.41
N ASN A 12 11.98 1.95 -7.15
CA ASN A 12 11.96 1.96 -8.60
C ASN A 12 11.35 0.64 -9.08
N ILE A 13 10.30 0.73 -9.89
CA ILE A 13 9.56 -0.43 -10.39
C ILE A 13 9.50 -0.42 -11.91
N TYR A 14 9.41 -1.62 -12.48
CA TYR A 14 9.20 -1.77 -13.91
C TYR A 14 7.71 -1.71 -14.27
N VAL A 15 7.43 -1.04 -15.38
CA VAL A 15 6.11 -0.91 -16.01
C VAL A 15 6.25 -1.17 -17.51
N ARG A 16 5.19 -1.64 -18.16
CA ARG A 16 5.20 -1.82 -19.62
C ARG A 16 5.21 -0.49 -20.34
N ASN A 17 4.51 0.48 -19.79
CA ASN A 17 4.31 1.79 -20.39
C ASN A 17 4.29 2.87 -19.28
N ALA A 18 5.32 3.72 -19.25
CA ALA A 18 5.45 4.73 -18.21
C ALA A 18 4.35 5.79 -18.27
N GLU A 19 3.80 6.10 -19.45
CA GLU A 19 2.72 7.07 -19.58
C GLU A 19 1.41 6.54 -18.99
N ARG A 20 1.04 5.30 -19.35
CA ARG A 20 -0.17 4.63 -18.85
C ARG A 20 -0.10 4.45 -17.33
N ALA A 21 1.05 4.01 -16.82
CA ALA A 21 1.25 3.88 -15.39
C ALA A 21 1.17 5.26 -14.70
N LYS A 22 1.93 6.26 -15.17
CA LYS A 22 1.89 7.64 -14.63
C LYS A 22 0.47 8.18 -14.53
N GLN A 23 -0.31 8.07 -15.60
CA GLN A 23 -1.71 8.52 -15.62
C GLN A 23 -2.55 7.84 -14.54
N TRP A 24 -2.34 6.55 -14.30
CA TRP A 24 -3.02 5.83 -13.23
C TRP A 24 -2.61 6.33 -11.84
N TYR A 25 -1.32 6.57 -11.59
CA TYR A 25 -0.85 7.10 -10.30
C TYR A 25 -1.33 8.55 -10.06
N GLU A 26 -1.38 9.38 -11.10
CA GLU A 26 -1.96 10.74 -11.03
C GLU A 26 -3.47 10.68 -10.74
N ASP A 27 -4.22 9.87 -11.48
CA ASP A 27 -5.69 9.84 -11.41
C ASP A 27 -6.23 9.08 -10.19
N MET A 28 -5.59 7.97 -9.82
CA MET A 28 -6.05 7.13 -8.72
C MET A 28 -5.54 7.64 -7.37
N LEU A 29 -4.23 7.94 -7.29
CA LEU A 29 -3.57 8.30 -6.04
C LEU A 29 -3.35 9.80 -5.88
N GLY A 30 -3.43 10.59 -6.94
CA GLY A 30 -3.17 12.04 -6.88
C GLY A 30 -1.68 12.39 -6.79
N LEU A 31 -0.78 11.48 -7.17
CA LEU A 31 0.66 11.74 -7.08
C LEU A 31 1.08 12.86 -8.05
N HIS A 32 2.01 13.70 -7.60
CA HIS A 32 2.64 14.72 -8.43
C HIS A 32 3.75 14.10 -9.29
N THR A 33 3.75 14.38 -10.60
CA THR A 33 4.85 14.03 -11.51
C THR A 33 5.87 15.17 -11.55
N TYR A 34 7.09 14.93 -11.07
CA TYR A 34 8.20 15.88 -11.21
C TYR A 34 8.82 15.84 -12.60
N GLU A 35 9.07 14.64 -13.09
CA GLU A 35 9.73 14.44 -14.37
C GLU A 35 9.10 13.25 -15.08
N TYR A 36 8.76 13.46 -16.34
CA TYR A 36 8.33 12.41 -17.24
C TYR A 36 9.18 12.48 -18.51
N ARG A 37 9.81 11.36 -18.84
CA ARG A 37 10.59 11.17 -20.07
C ARG A 37 9.90 10.09 -20.91
N PRO A 38 9.18 10.47 -21.99
CA PRO A 38 8.46 9.54 -22.83
C PRO A 38 9.32 8.37 -23.32
N GLY A 39 8.77 7.16 -23.24
CA GLY A 39 9.46 5.94 -23.63
C GLY A 39 10.53 5.44 -22.64
N TRP A 40 10.70 6.09 -21.49
CA TRP A 40 11.72 5.71 -20.51
C TRP A 40 11.23 5.68 -19.07
N ALA A 41 10.82 6.81 -18.50
CA ALA A 41 10.54 6.88 -17.06
C ALA A 41 9.59 8.00 -16.63
N ALA A 42 8.92 7.82 -15.49
CA ALA A 42 8.23 8.87 -14.75
C ALA A 42 8.64 8.84 -13.27
N PHE A 43 8.85 10.01 -12.66
CA PHE A 43 9.27 10.19 -11.27
C PHE A 43 8.17 10.93 -10.52
N MET A 44 7.60 10.30 -9.50
CA MET A 44 6.37 10.75 -8.86
C MET A 44 6.45 10.75 -7.33
N SER A 45 5.74 11.69 -6.70
CA SER A 45 5.76 11.91 -5.25
C SER A 45 4.37 12.26 -4.72
N ALA A 46 4.05 11.79 -3.52
CA ALA A 46 2.97 12.28 -2.67
C ALA A 46 3.44 13.49 -1.83
N ASP A 47 4.74 13.55 -1.49
CA ASP A 47 5.36 14.69 -0.80
C ASP A 47 6.13 15.57 -1.79
N THR A 48 5.67 16.81 -1.99
CA THR A 48 6.31 17.74 -2.94
C THR A 48 7.58 18.43 -2.42
N GLU A 49 8.02 18.11 -1.21
CA GLU A 49 9.33 18.52 -0.72
C GLU A 49 10.41 17.45 -1.00
N GLN A 50 9.99 16.29 -1.53
CA GLN A 50 10.86 15.17 -1.88
C GLN A 50 10.92 14.97 -3.40
N SER A 51 12.04 14.43 -3.91
CA SER A 51 12.22 14.30 -5.36
C SER A 51 11.29 13.28 -6.02
N HIS A 52 11.05 12.14 -5.35
CA HIS A 52 10.11 11.09 -5.74
C HIS A 52 10.09 10.01 -4.65
N GLU A 53 8.94 9.35 -4.50
CA GLU A 53 8.80 8.11 -3.73
C GLU A 53 8.70 6.90 -4.65
N VAL A 54 8.24 7.09 -5.89
CA VAL A 54 8.15 6.05 -6.92
C VAL A 54 8.74 6.53 -8.25
N ALA A 55 9.58 5.69 -8.83
CA ALA A 55 10.04 5.80 -10.21
C ALA A 55 9.47 4.65 -11.05
N LEU A 56 8.78 4.98 -12.14
CA LEU A 56 8.17 4.05 -13.07
C LEU A 56 9.08 3.88 -14.30
N MET A 57 9.73 2.73 -14.45
CA MET A 57 10.69 2.47 -15.53
C MET A 57 10.08 1.61 -16.63
N GLN A 58 10.09 2.12 -17.86
CA GLN A 58 9.46 1.47 -18.99
C GLN A 58 10.31 0.32 -19.55
N LEU A 59 9.67 -0.83 -19.76
CA LEU A 59 10.26 -1.99 -20.45
C LEU A 59 9.71 -2.22 -21.86
N GLY A 60 8.49 -1.75 -22.15
CA GLY A 60 7.77 -2.02 -23.40
C GLY A 60 6.57 -2.96 -23.20
N GLU A 61 5.63 -2.93 -24.15
CA GLU A 61 4.32 -3.61 -24.02
C GLU A 61 4.41 -5.14 -23.93
N ASP A 62 5.48 -5.73 -24.45
CA ASP A 62 5.68 -7.19 -24.45
C ASP A 62 6.31 -7.73 -23.16
N ALA A 63 6.72 -6.85 -22.23
CA ALA A 63 7.33 -7.29 -20.97
C ALA A 63 6.33 -8.14 -20.16
N PRO A 64 6.75 -9.20 -19.46
CA PRO A 64 5.83 -9.98 -18.63
C PRO A 64 5.24 -9.13 -17.49
N LEU A 65 3.96 -9.35 -17.18
CA LEU A 65 3.32 -8.74 -16.00
C LEU A 65 3.83 -9.39 -14.70
N GLN A 66 3.59 -8.71 -13.57
CA GLN A 66 3.90 -9.25 -12.25
C GLN A 66 3.14 -10.56 -12.00
N GLN A 67 3.84 -11.58 -11.48
CA GLN A 67 3.23 -12.85 -11.08
C GLN A 67 2.94 -12.85 -9.58
N LYS A 68 1.75 -13.33 -9.19
CA LYS A 68 1.38 -13.44 -7.77
C LYS A 68 2.18 -14.56 -7.08
N GLY A 69 2.69 -14.30 -5.89
CA GLY A 69 3.34 -15.31 -5.03
C GLY A 69 4.80 -15.63 -5.35
N GLN A 70 5.47 -14.82 -6.18
CA GLN A 70 6.91 -14.94 -6.43
C GLN A 70 7.74 -14.01 -5.52
N VAL A 71 9.05 -14.23 -5.46
CA VAL A 71 9.98 -13.28 -4.83
C VAL A 71 9.99 -11.95 -5.56
N GLY A 72 10.02 -10.84 -4.83
CA GLY A 72 9.99 -9.49 -5.41
C GLY A 72 9.15 -8.51 -4.58
N LEU A 73 8.70 -7.44 -5.24
CA LEU A 73 7.80 -6.46 -4.64
C LEU A 73 6.44 -7.13 -4.35
N ASN A 74 6.00 -7.09 -3.09
CA ASN A 74 4.63 -7.47 -2.75
C ASN A 74 3.65 -6.32 -3.03
N HIS A 75 3.88 -5.18 -2.37
CA HIS A 75 3.18 -3.92 -2.62
C HIS A 75 4.02 -2.75 -2.11
N MET A 76 3.65 -1.55 -2.54
CA MET A 76 4.03 -0.27 -1.92
C MET A 76 2.81 0.35 -1.25
N ALA A 77 2.97 0.90 -0.05
CA ALA A 77 1.87 1.41 0.76
C ALA A 77 1.87 2.95 0.82
N TRP A 78 0.72 3.55 0.55
CA TRP A 78 0.49 4.99 0.54
C TRP A 78 -0.44 5.37 1.69
N ARG A 79 0.10 6.16 2.61
CA ARG A 79 -0.62 6.58 3.82
C ARG A 79 -1.51 7.78 3.51
N LEU A 80 -2.75 7.71 3.96
CA LEU A 80 -3.65 8.85 4.04
C LEU A 80 -3.65 9.46 5.44
N GLU A 81 -4.02 10.73 5.54
CA GLU A 81 -3.98 11.48 6.80
C GLU A 81 -5.08 11.00 7.76
N THR A 82 -6.29 10.78 7.25
CA THR A 82 -7.46 10.42 8.05
C THR A 82 -8.17 9.17 7.55
N LEU A 83 -9.03 8.60 8.41
CA LEU A 83 -9.93 7.52 8.02
C LEU A 83 -10.97 7.96 6.97
N ASP A 84 -11.38 9.23 7.00
CA ASP A 84 -12.34 9.77 6.03
C ASP A 84 -11.70 9.90 4.63
N ASP A 85 -10.42 10.27 4.55
CA ASP A 85 -9.68 10.24 3.26
C ASP A 85 -9.67 8.83 2.67
N LEU A 86 -9.56 7.79 3.51
CA LEU A 86 -9.63 6.40 3.06
C LEU A 86 -11.03 6.03 2.57
N LYS A 87 -12.10 6.58 3.15
CA LYS A 87 -13.49 6.44 2.64
C LYS A 87 -13.62 7.08 1.26
N ASP A 88 -13.06 8.28 1.09
CA ASP A 88 -13.08 8.96 -0.20
C ASP A 88 -12.30 8.19 -1.27
N PHE A 89 -11.14 7.63 -0.90
CA PHE A 89 -10.41 6.73 -1.78
C PHE A 89 -11.23 5.48 -2.15
N TYR A 90 -11.88 4.84 -1.17
CA TYR A 90 -12.75 3.68 -1.41
C TYR A 90 -13.88 4.00 -2.40
N HIS A 91 -14.53 5.15 -2.27
CA HIS A 91 -15.57 5.55 -3.21
C HIS A 91 -15.01 5.85 -4.60
N ARG A 92 -13.85 6.52 -4.67
CA ARG A 92 -13.15 6.82 -5.93
C ARG A 92 -12.80 5.54 -6.70
N ILE A 93 -12.16 4.57 -6.06
CA ILE A 93 -11.71 3.34 -6.71
C ILE A 93 -12.90 2.51 -7.22
N LYS A 94 -13.99 2.44 -6.43
CA LYS A 94 -15.26 1.79 -6.84
C LYS A 94 -15.94 2.51 -8.00
N ALA A 95 -16.01 3.85 -7.95
CA ALA A 95 -16.62 4.65 -9.02
C ALA A 95 -15.88 4.53 -10.35
N LYS A 96 -14.55 4.35 -10.31
CA LYS A 96 -13.72 4.07 -11.48
C LYS A 96 -13.80 2.60 -11.95
N GLY A 97 -14.50 1.73 -11.21
CA GLY A 97 -14.59 0.31 -11.51
C GLY A 97 -13.25 -0.43 -11.41
N TRP A 98 -12.27 0.12 -10.68
CA TRP A 98 -10.95 -0.50 -10.54
C TRP A 98 -11.00 -1.61 -9.49
N PRO A 99 -10.41 -2.79 -9.74
CA PRO A 99 -10.51 -3.92 -8.82
C PRO A 99 -9.87 -3.64 -7.46
N ILE A 100 -10.56 -4.02 -6.39
CA ILE A 100 -9.97 -4.14 -5.05
C ILE A 100 -9.62 -5.62 -4.84
N ASP A 101 -8.35 -5.93 -4.63
CA ASP A 101 -7.89 -7.29 -4.36
C ASP A 101 -8.30 -7.77 -2.95
N ARG A 102 -8.19 -6.86 -1.96
CA ARG A 102 -8.48 -7.13 -0.54
C ARG A 102 -8.67 -5.82 0.23
N ILE A 103 -9.52 -5.85 1.25
CA ILE A 103 -9.53 -4.86 2.35
C ILE A 103 -9.16 -5.62 3.63
N ALA A 104 -8.17 -5.13 4.37
CA ALA A 104 -7.67 -5.79 5.57
C ALA A 104 -7.57 -4.82 6.74
N ASP A 105 -8.04 -5.27 7.90
CA ASP A 105 -7.97 -4.57 9.19
C ASP A 105 -6.86 -5.22 10.00
N HIS A 106 -5.71 -4.54 10.09
CA HIS A 106 -4.54 -5.04 10.83
C HIS A 106 -4.55 -4.61 12.31
N GLY A 107 -5.70 -4.17 12.83
CA GLY A 107 -5.85 -3.68 14.19
C GLY A 107 -5.47 -2.20 14.35
N ILE A 108 -4.23 -1.83 14.01
CA ILE A 108 -3.76 -0.43 14.08
C ILE A 108 -3.86 0.34 12.76
N SER A 109 -4.11 -0.36 11.66
CA SER A 109 -4.28 0.21 10.33
C SER A 109 -5.35 -0.53 9.54
N LEU A 110 -5.98 0.18 8.61
CA LEU A 110 -6.88 -0.38 7.61
C LEU A 110 -6.29 -0.11 6.23
N GLY A 111 -6.09 -1.18 5.45
CA GLY A 111 -5.51 -1.12 4.11
C GLY A 111 -6.46 -1.60 3.03
N ILE A 112 -6.57 -0.82 1.94
CA ILE A 112 -7.22 -1.20 0.69
C ILE A 112 -6.13 -1.60 -0.30
N TYR A 113 -6.11 -2.88 -0.68
CA TYR A 113 -5.14 -3.46 -1.60
C TYR A 113 -5.69 -3.52 -3.01
N THR A 114 -4.89 -3.05 -3.96
CA THR A 114 -5.14 -3.07 -5.40
C THR A 114 -3.82 -3.30 -6.15
N HIS A 115 -3.85 -3.24 -7.46
CA HIS A 115 -2.69 -3.25 -8.33
C HIS A 115 -2.75 -2.07 -9.31
N ASP A 116 -1.58 -1.63 -9.76
CA ASP A 116 -1.46 -0.71 -10.89
C ASP A 116 -1.74 -1.42 -12.23
N PRO A 117 -1.72 -0.72 -13.39
CA PRO A 117 -2.04 -1.31 -14.69
C PRO A 117 -1.17 -2.50 -15.12
N ASP A 118 0.03 -2.63 -14.55
CA ASP A 118 0.98 -3.70 -14.88
C ASP A 118 1.08 -4.78 -13.77
N GLY A 119 0.20 -4.69 -12.77
CA GLY A 119 0.07 -5.69 -11.71
C GLY A 119 0.97 -5.43 -10.49
N ASN A 120 1.64 -4.28 -10.40
CA ASN A 120 2.42 -3.95 -9.21
C ASN A 120 1.47 -3.69 -8.03
N GLY A 121 1.73 -4.32 -6.89
CA GLY A 121 0.88 -4.18 -5.72
C GLY A 121 0.89 -2.78 -5.14
N VAL A 122 -0.29 -2.27 -4.82
CA VAL A 122 -0.51 -0.97 -4.20
C VAL A 122 -1.43 -1.14 -3.00
N GLU A 123 -1.00 -0.63 -1.85
CA GLU A 123 -1.85 -0.47 -0.67
C GLU A 123 -2.11 1.01 -0.46
N VAL A 124 -3.37 1.39 -0.23
CA VAL A 124 -3.73 2.71 0.29
C VAL A 124 -4.32 2.50 1.66
N PHE A 125 -3.76 3.14 2.68
CA PHE A 125 -4.08 2.81 4.06
C PHE A 125 -4.18 4.04 4.96
N TYR A 126 -4.92 3.85 6.06
CA TYR A 126 -4.91 4.73 7.21
C TYR A 126 -4.31 3.97 8.39
N GLU A 127 -3.52 4.67 9.22
CA GLU A 127 -2.92 4.13 10.43
C GLU A 127 -3.21 5.07 11.59
N MET A 128 -3.66 4.49 12.71
CA MET A 128 -3.97 5.24 13.92
C MET A 128 -2.74 6.01 14.43
N PRO A 129 -2.94 7.17 15.07
CA PRO A 129 -1.86 7.88 15.75
C PRO A 129 -1.09 6.96 16.69
N ARG A 130 0.24 7.13 16.75
CA ARG A 130 1.13 6.27 17.56
C ARG A 130 0.72 6.19 19.04
N ALA A 131 0.12 7.24 19.59
CA ALA A 131 -0.35 7.28 20.97
C ALA A 131 -1.51 6.31 21.27
N GLU A 132 -2.23 5.86 20.24
CA GLU A 132 -3.38 4.95 20.35
C GLU A 132 -3.00 3.48 20.13
N TRP A 133 -1.73 3.21 19.84
CA TRP A 133 -1.23 1.86 19.63
C TRP A 133 -1.20 1.08 20.96
N PRO A 134 -1.45 -0.24 20.95
CA PRO A 134 -1.30 -1.06 22.13
C PRO A 134 0.17 -1.08 22.58
N VAL A 135 0.38 -1.14 23.89
CA VAL A 135 1.71 -1.32 24.51
C VAL A 135 2.04 -2.82 24.52
N ASP A 136 2.19 -3.42 23.34
CA ASP A 136 2.47 -4.86 23.19
C ASP A 136 3.36 -5.14 21.97
N TYR A 137 4.01 -6.30 21.98
CA TYR A 137 4.64 -6.88 20.81
C TYR A 137 3.52 -7.52 19.94
N HIS A 138 3.59 -7.42 18.61
CA HIS A 138 2.55 -7.87 17.64
C HIS A 138 1.37 -6.90 17.38
N VAL A 139 1.69 -5.62 17.12
CA VAL A 139 0.70 -4.58 16.80
C VAL A 139 -0.14 -4.82 15.53
N PHE A 140 0.29 -5.72 14.63
CA PHE A 140 -0.43 -6.09 13.41
C PHE A 140 -1.35 -7.31 13.57
N THR A 141 -1.75 -7.64 14.81
CA THR A 141 -2.68 -8.75 15.08
C THR A 141 -3.96 -8.21 15.72
N ARG A 142 -5.10 -8.56 15.13
CA ARG A 142 -6.42 -8.14 15.62
C ARG A 142 -6.75 -8.69 17.01
N ASP A 143 -6.10 -9.79 17.39
CA ASP A 143 -6.31 -10.54 18.63
C ASP A 143 -6.26 -9.66 19.89
N LYS A 144 -5.52 -8.54 19.84
CA LYS A 144 -5.34 -7.63 20.99
C LYS A 144 -6.00 -6.27 20.81
N VAL A 145 -6.26 -5.84 19.57
CA VAL A 145 -6.76 -4.50 19.26
C VAL A 145 -8.30 -4.48 19.15
N GLY A 146 -8.91 -5.63 18.86
CA GLY A 146 -10.33 -5.80 18.64
C GLY A 146 -10.75 -5.48 17.19
N SER A 147 -12.03 -5.74 16.87
CA SER A 147 -12.62 -5.44 15.56
C SER A 147 -13.46 -4.16 15.59
N GLY A 148 -13.67 -3.53 14.44
CA GLY A 148 -14.63 -2.43 14.29
C GLY A 148 -14.09 -1.04 14.65
N ARG A 149 -12.76 -0.88 14.73
CA ARG A 149 -12.12 0.43 14.94
C ARG A 149 -12.12 1.33 13.71
N PHE A 150 -12.37 0.76 12.54
CA PHE A 150 -12.38 1.47 11.26
C PHE A 150 -13.75 1.35 10.59
N PRO A 151 -14.83 1.93 11.16
CA PRO A 151 -16.16 1.83 10.58
C PRO A 151 -16.20 2.52 9.21
N GLY A 152 -16.82 1.86 8.23
CA GLY A 152 -16.90 2.46 6.89
C GLY A 152 -17.66 1.64 5.87
N PRO A 153 -17.70 2.13 4.62
CA PRO A 153 -18.45 1.51 3.52
C PRO A 153 -17.90 0.13 3.09
N TRP A 154 -16.76 -0.28 3.64
CA TRP A 154 -16.08 -1.55 3.42
C TRP A 154 -16.46 -2.63 4.45
N ASP A 155 -17.31 -2.36 5.45
CA ASP A 155 -17.56 -3.29 6.56
C ASP A 155 -17.99 -4.70 6.10
N ALA A 156 -18.72 -4.80 4.99
CA ALA A 156 -19.12 -6.09 4.39
C ALA A 156 -18.01 -6.77 3.56
N GLU A 157 -16.96 -6.04 3.20
CA GLU A 157 -15.85 -6.47 2.33
C GLU A 157 -14.54 -6.71 3.09
N ILE A 158 -14.45 -6.27 4.36
CA ILE A 158 -13.29 -6.56 5.22
C ILE A 158 -13.13 -8.07 5.26
N ARG A 159 -12.03 -8.55 4.66
CA ARG A 159 -11.61 -9.92 4.90
C ARG A 159 -11.07 -9.95 6.31
N THR A 160 -11.69 -10.75 7.19
CA THR A 160 -11.02 -11.18 8.40
C THR A 160 -9.81 -11.98 7.96
N ASP A 161 -8.66 -11.35 8.11
CA ASP A 161 -7.35 -11.89 7.81
C ASP A 161 -7.24 -13.25 8.48
N GLY A 162 -7.35 -14.30 7.65
CA GLY A 162 -6.97 -15.66 8.00
C GLY A 162 -5.45 -15.77 8.10
N LEU A 163 -4.82 -14.90 8.89
CA LEU A 163 -3.50 -15.21 9.42
C LEU A 163 -3.63 -16.60 10.08
N PRO A 164 -2.76 -17.56 9.76
CA PRO A 164 -2.80 -18.84 10.44
C PRO A 164 -2.76 -18.54 11.94
N ARG A 165 -3.69 -19.12 12.71
CA ARG A 165 -3.62 -19.10 14.18
C ARG A 165 -2.18 -19.39 14.54
N SER A 166 -1.53 -18.46 15.24
CA SER A 166 -0.21 -18.74 15.81
C SER A 166 -0.36 -20.06 16.55
N ALA A 167 0.40 -21.08 16.13
CA ALA A 167 0.48 -22.31 16.91
C ALA A 167 0.88 -21.89 18.32
N PRO A 168 0.21 -22.39 19.39
CA PRO A 168 0.56 -22.01 20.74
C PRO A 168 2.06 -22.21 20.93
N GLN A 169 2.75 -21.14 21.31
CA GLN A 169 4.15 -21.20 21.70
C GLN A 169 4.24 -22.26 22.81
N PRO A 170 5.13 -23.26 22.71
CA PRO A 170 5.32 -24.18 23.82
C PRO A 170 5.71 -23.35 25.03
N ALA A 171 5.00 -23.57 26.14
CA ALA A 171 5.33 -22.96 27.42
C ALA A 171 6.82 -23.16 27.67
N ALA A 172 7.54 -22.08 27.99
CA ALA A 172 8.92 -22.16 28.43
C ALA A 172 8.97 -23.18 29.58
N ALA A 173 9.70 -24.27 29.37
CA ALA A 173 10.00 -25.21 30.42
C ALA A 173 10.83 -24.48 31.50
N GLU A 174 10.44 -24.68 32.75
CA GLU A 174 11.08 -24.15 33.96
C GLU A 174 12.58 -24.46 34.05
#